data_AF-A0A9E2P548-F1
#
_entry.id   AF-A0A9E2P548-F1
#
_cell.length_a   1.000
_cell.length_b   1.000
_cell.length_c   1.000
_cell.angle_alpha   90.00
_cell.angle_beta   90.00
_cell.angle_gamma   90.00
#
_symmetry.space_group_name_H-M   'P 1'
#
loop_
_entity.id
_entity.type
_entity.pdbx_description
1 polymer ?
#
loop_
_entity_poly.entity_id
_entity_poly.type
_entity_poly.pdbx_seq_one_letter_code
_entity_poly.pdbx_strand_id
1 'polypeptide(L)'
;RDRRWTSRTIVVVAAFLLVFNAVSPLNWSRQQAPSWLQGTVQQMSEVWVTQLAVFGVDMPRQGVREMWMAARDARFIGQTPAPTSE
;
A
#
# COMPACT_ATOMS: atom_id res chain seq x y z
N ARG A 1 2.81 -12.68 34.00
CA ARG A 1 1.77 -13.08 33.02
C ARG A 1 1.59 -12.00 31.95
N ASP A 2 1.69 -10.72 32.32
CA ASP A 2 1.51 -9.55 31.43
C ASP A 2 2.59 -9.40 30.35
N ARG A 3 3.86 -9.73 30.64
CA ARG A 3 4.95 -9.68 29.63
C ARG A 3 4.66 -10.54 28.39
N ARG A 4 3.99 -11.69 28.56
CA ARG A 4 3.61 -12.58 27.44
C ARG A 4 2.47 -11.97 26.62
N TRP A 5 1.56 -11.24 27.25
CA TRP A 5 0.46 -10.55 26.59
C TRP A 5 0.94 -9.35 25.78
N THR A 6 1.81 -8.52 26.38
CA THR A 6 2.42 -7.38 25.68
C THR A 6 3.27 -7.85 24.50
N SER A 7 4.10 -8.89 24.69
CA SER A 7 4.93 -9.43 23.61
C SER A 7 4.08 -9.97 22.46
N ARG A 8 3.00 -10.71 22.75
CA ARG A 8 2.05 -11.19 21.74
C ARG A 8 1.39 -10.04 20.98
N THR A 9 0.95 -9.01 21.69
CA THR A 9 0.31 -7.83 21.09
C THR A 9 1.28 -7.10 20.17
N ILE A 10 2.53 -6.89 20.61
CA ILE A 10 3.58 -6.27 19.79
C ILE A 10 3.83 -7.09 18.52
N VAL A 11 3.94 -8.42 18.63
CA VAL A 11 4.16 -9.29 17.47
C VAL A 11 2.99 -9.23 16.49
N VAL A 12 1.74 -9.28 16.99
CA VAL A 12 0.54 -9.19 16.15
C VAL A 12 0.46 -7.84 15.45
N VAL A 13 0.69 -6.74 16.17
CA VAL A 13 0.68 -5.39 15.58
C VAL A 13 1.82 -5.21 14.59
N ALA A 14 3.02 -5.71 14.90
CA ALA A 14 4.15 -5.66 13.99
C ALA A 14 3.86 -6.42 12.70
N ALA A 15 3.32 -7.64 12.78
CA ALA A 15 2.92 -8.43 11.62
C ALA A 15 1.83 -7.73 10.80
N PHE A 16 0.82 -7.16 11.47
CA PHE A 16 -0.23 -6.38 10.82
C PHE A 16 0.35 -5.18 10.04
N LEU A 17 1.25 -4.40 10.65
CA LEU A 17 1.92 -3.30 9.97
C LEU A 17 2.80 -3.79 8.81
N LEU A 18 3.50 -4.92 8.98
CA LEU A 18 4.35 -5.48 7.93
C LEU A 18 3.55 -5.86 6.67
N VAL A 19 2.29 -6.30 6.84
CA VAL A 19 1.39 -6.68 5.76
C VAL A 19 0.66 -5.46 5.17
N PHE A 20 0.02 -4.64 6.02
CA PHE A 20 -0.85 -3.56 5.56
C PHE A 20 -0.15 -2.20 5.37
N ASN A 21 1.08 -2.06 5.89
CA ASN A 21 1.89 -0.83 5.81
C ASN A 21 3.20 -1.04 5.00
N ALA A 22 3.30 -2.11 4.22
CA ALA A 22 4.49 -2.48 3.44
C ALA A 22 5.00 -1.39 2.46
N VAL A 23 4.10 -0.51 1.99
CA VAL A 23 4.43 0.59 1.08
C VAL A 23 5.16 1.75 1.79
N SER A 24 5.03 1.87 3.12
CA SER A 24 5.64 2.96 3.89
C SER A 24 7.17 2.89 3.94
N PRO A 25 7.81 1.74 4.25
CA PRO A 25 9.26 1.58 4.16
C PRO A 25 9.83 1.91 2.77
N LEU A 26 9.14 1.49 1.70
CA LEU A 26 9.55 1.75 0.32
C LEU A 26 9.49 3.25 -0.03
N ASN A 27 8.44 3.94 0.42
CA ASN A 27 8.32 5.38 0.20
C ASN A 27 9.35 6.17 1.01
N TRP A 28 9.66 5.74 2.23
CA TRP A 28 10.72 6.33 3.04
C TRP A 28 12.09 6.12 2.39
N SER A 29 12.38 4.91 1.89
CA SER A 29 13.66 4.64 1.24
C SER A 29 13.85 5.55 0.03
N ARG A 30 12.81 5.80 -0.77
CA ARG A 30 12.89 6.72 -1.92
C ARG A 30 13.17 8.19 -1.57
N GLN A 31 12.94 8.61 -0.32
CA GLN A 31 13.17 9.99 0.14
C GLN A 31 14.55 10.20 0.76
N GLN A 32 15.31 9.13 1.05
CA GLN A 32 16.64 9.24 1.62
C GLN A 32 17.71 9.51 0.57
N ALA A 33 18.81 10.15 0.99
CA ALA A 33 19.97 10.36 0.13
C ALA A 33 20.59 9.02 -0.30
N PRO A 34 21.06 8.89 -1.56
CA PRO A 34 21.58 7.64 -2.13
C PRO A 34 22.61 6.98 -1.22
N SER A 35 22.27 5.81 -0.64
CA SER A 35 23.20 5.01 0.16
C SER A 35 23.03 3.53 -0.12
N TRP A 36 24.10 2.74 0.11
CA TRP A 36 24.07 1.29 -0.07
C TRP A 36 22.98 0.62 0.80
N LEU A 37 22.83 1.05 2.05
CA LEU A 37 21.77 0.58 2.97
C LEU A 37 20.38 0.85 2.42
N GLN A 38 20.14 2.05 1.88
CA GLN A 38 18.87 2.40 1.24
C GLN A 38 18.58 1.52 0.02
N GLY A 39 19.58 1.24 -0.82
CA GLY A 39 19.42 0.36 -1.97
C GLY A 39 18.96 -1.05 -1.58
N THR A 40 19.53 -1.62 -0.52
CA THR A 40 19.09 -2.91 0.03
C THR A 40 17.67 -2.85 0.59
N VAL A 41 17.34 -1.83 1.39
CA VAL A 41 15.99 -1.66 1.96
C VAL A 41 14.95 -1.48 0.86
N GLN A 42 15.28 -0.72 -0.18
CA GLN A 42 14.39 -0.53 -1.33
C GLN A 42 14.14 -1.86 -2.04
N GLN A 43 15.19 -2.61 -2.40
CA GLN A 43 15.05 -3.86 -3.13
C GLN A 43 14.29 -4.93 -2.32
N MET A 44 14.57 -5.04 -1.02
CA MET A 44 13.82 -5.93 -0.13
C MET A 44 12.34 -5.52 -0.02
N SER A 45 12.08 -4.21 0.09
CA SER A 45 10.70 -3.69 0.18
C SER A 45 9.94 -3.89 -1.14
N GLU A 46 10.59 -3.76 -2.29
CA GLU A 46 10.00 -4.03 -3.61
C GLU A 46 9.62 -5.51 -3.75
N VAL A 47 10.52 -6.43 -3.40
CA VAL A 47 10.23 -7.88 -3.41
C VAL A 47 9.09 -8.20 -2.43
N TRP A 48 9.12 -7.63 -1.23
CA TRP A 48 8.09 -7.86 -0.23
C TRP A 48 6.70 -7.36 -0.66
N VAL A 49 6.60 -6.13 -1.18
CA VAL A 49 5.35 -5.58 -1.72
C VAL A 49 4.86 -6.43 -2.89
N THR A 50 5.76 -6.86 -3.77
CA THR A 50 5.41 -7.74 -4.90
C THR A 50 4.85 -9.08 -4.42
N GLN A 51 5.43 -9.68 -3.39
CA GLN A 51 4.91 -10.92 -2.80
C GLN A 51 3.55 -10.71 -2.13
N LEU A 52 3.33 -9.58 -1.44
CA LEU A 52 2.03 -9.25 -0.85
C LEU A 52 0.95 -9.03 -1.91
N ALA A 53 1.32 -8.48 -3.08
CA ALA A 53 0.41 -8.34 -4.22
C ALA A 53 -0.08 -9.72 -4.73
N VAL A 54 0.78 -10.74 -4.72
CA VAL A 54 0.39 -12.14 -5.07
C VAL A 54 -0.67 -12.68 -4.12
N PHE A 55 -0.62 -12.30 -2.84
CA PHE A 55 -1.63 -12.65 -1.84
C PHE A 55 -2.88 -11.74 -1.88
N GLY A 56 -2.96 -10.81 -2.83
CA GLY A 56 -4.09 -9.90 -2.97
C GLY A 56 -4.20 -8.87 -1.85
N VAL A 57 -3.14 -8.63 -1.07
CA VAL A 57 -3.17 -7.66 0.04
C VAL A 57 -3.35 -6.22 -0.45
N ASP A 58 -3.05 -5.96 -1.73
CA ASP A 58 -3.34 -4.68 -2.39
C ASP A 58 -4.80 -4.53 -2.84
N MET A 59 -5.59 -5.62 -2.87
CA MET A 59 -7.01 -5.61 -3.28
C MET A 59 -7.88 -4.61 -2.53
N PRO A 60 -7.79 -4.45 -1.19
CA PRO A 60 -8.64 -3.49 -0.48
C PRO A 60 -8.36 -2.05 -0.92
N ARG A 61 -7.07 -1.71 -1.11
CA ARG A 61 -6.66 -0.38 -1.56
C ARG A 61 -7.07 -0.13 -3.01
N GLN A 62 -6.90 -1.13 -3.88
CA GLN A 62 -7.32 -1.05 -5.28
C GLN A 62 -8.85 -0.92 -5.38
N GLY A 63 -9.62 -1.71 -4.63
CA GLY A 63 -11.07 -1.63 -4.59
C GLY A 63 -11.60 -0.27 -4.12
N VAL A 64 -10.99 0.34 -3.10
CA VAL A 64 -11.34 1.72 -2.67
C VAL A 64 -11.02 2.73 -3.77
N ARG A 65 -9.87 2.60 -4.43
CA ARG A 65 -9.48 3.48 -5.54
C ARG A 65 -10.41 3.33 -6.73
N GLU A 66 -10.74 2.11 -7.12
CA GLU A 66 -11.67 1.80 -8.22
C GLU A 66 -13.07 2.29 -7.91
N MET A 67 -13.57 2.07 -6.70
CA MET A 67 -14.86 2.60 -6.25
C MET A 67 -14.87 4.12 -6.30
N TRP A 68 -13.79 4.78 -5.89
CA TRP A 68 -13.67 6.23 -5.97
C TRP A 68 -13.60 6.75 -7.43
N MET A 69 -12.84 6.08 -8.30
CA MET A 69 -12.80 6.44 -9.72
C MET A 69 -14.15 6.22 -10.39
N ALA A 70 -14.84 5.12 -10.10
CA ALA A 70 -16.19 4.85 -10.57
C ALA A 70 -17.17 5.92 -10.08
N ALA A 71 -17.06 6.36 -8.82
CA ALA A 71 -17.86 7.46 -8.29
C ALA A 71 -17.51 8.82 -8.93
N ARG A 72 -16.25 9.05 -9.28
CA ARG A 72 -15.79 10.25 -10.00
C ARG A 72 -16.27 10.27 -11.45
N ASP A 73 -16.24 9.12 -12.12
CA ASP A 73 -16.65 8.95 -13.51
C ASP A 73 -18.17 8.82 -13.65
N ALA A 74 -18.88 8.51 -12.55
CA ALA A 74 -20.33 8.57 -12.47
C ALA A 74 -20.78 10.01 -12.70
N ARG A 75 -21.15 10.30 -13.95
CA ARG A 75 -21.72 11.59 -14.32
C ARG A 75 -23.13 11.72 -13.74
N PHE A 76 -23.50 12.94 -13.36
CA PHE A 76 -24.90 13.25 -13.03
C PHE A 76 -25.79 13.02 -14.26
N ILE A 77 -27.04 12.59 -14.04
CA ILE A 77 -28.02 12.35 -15.11
C ILE A 77 -28.13 13.62 -15.98
N GLY A 78 -27.82 13.50 -17.27
CA GLY A 78 -27.93 14.58 -18.25
C GLY A 78 -26.63 15.23 -18.75
N GLN A 79 -25.44 14.74 -18.37
CA GLN A 79 -24.17 15.28 -18.89
C GLN A 79 -23.69 14.63 -20.20
N THR A 80 -23.33 15.46 -21.17
CA THR A 80 -22.75 15.08 -22.47
C THR A 80 -21.36 14.40 -22.31
N PRO A 81 -20.95 13.47 -23.19
CA PRO A 81 -19.64 12.82 -23.13
C PRO A 81 -18.46 13.78 -22.97
N ALA A 82 -17.53 13.47 -22.05
CA ALA A 82 -16.27 14.18 -21.97
C ALA A 82 -15.53 14.04 -23.32
N PRO A 83 -15.02 15.14 -23.88
CA PRO A 83 -14.30 15.10 -25.14
C PRO A 83 -13.08 14.18 -25.00
N THR A 84 -12.95 13.23 -25.91
CA THR A 84 -11.72 12.46 -26.11
C THR A 84 -10.63 13.44 -26.51
N SER A 85 -9.69 13.68 -25.61
CA SER A 85 -8.46 14.39 -25.93
C SER A 85 -7.60 13.48 -26.81
N GLU A 86 -7.66 13.70 -28.12
CA GLU A 86 -6.59 13.34 -29.06
C GLU A 86 -5.41 14.31 -28.94
#